data_AF-A0AAE0EXD0-F1
#
_entry.id   AF-A0AAE0EXD0-F1
#
_cell.length_a   1.000
_cell.length_b   1.000
_cell.length_c   1.000
_cell.angle_alpha   90.00
_cell.angle_beta   90.00
_cell.angle_gamma   90.00
#
_symmetry.space_group_name_H-M   'P 1'
#
loop_
_entity.id
_entity.type
_entity.pdbx_description
1 polymer ?
#
loop_
_entity_poly.entity_id
_entity_poly.type
_entity_poly.pdbx_seq_one_letter_code
_entity_poly.pdbx_strand_id
1 'polypeptide(L)'
;MRKSEDRPLDDIANFRLLKNGQEPTHVTSVRIDVGWTVLASAGVEKVDMDTNILLTDDKGAVVGEVNFNNKEEKGIKLLGDERSVDATSDDKKPAKFPVHEQVVVTLTEVDPKVKNIVIFVTNYSGTGFTQLESVRCRFVETATGQDLSVFSVDCRQGEASGKKTVMVGKVYRDNICSAFHDWKFAQTQDSELSLEAVQKMQAQRGLPAFDEDAGLSIPDWEQKAEIQWRIRGLGQFCYGETIAEATPAAVAVAVYDGRRDGDGLRHDRRARCCYPNGDSYYGQYTHGKRDGMGIYMFRYGSAYHGIFKEGHLQEGTMEHPDGGKYVGQYMKDKMEGEGTYIYPGGDKYSGHWVSGKKEGHGRYEYSNGTVLEGDWKNGQPDGNLKYDESTTYKAAGKFDKGVPLGPWQFQSKKTGLKQEGQYKYKPVGWSGEGEPPKPLPPKWKGLSWVGKGLPHADAPAEAPPVQSSTST
;
A
#
# COMPACT_ATOMS: atom_id res chain seq x y z
N MET A 1 6.11 -27.55 -20.69
CA MET A 1 5.07 -26.54 -20.36
C MET A 1 4.92 -26.55 -18.85
N ARG A 2 5.30 -25.48 -18.15
CA ARG A 2 5.03 -25.35 -16.70
C ARG A 2 3.55 -24.97 -16.52
N LYS A 3 2.92 -25.40 -15.42
CA LYS A 3 1.56 -24.99 -15.07
C LYS A 3 1.47 -23.45 -15.03
N SER A 4 0.31 -22.89 -15.39
CA SER A 4 0.06 -21.44 -15.32
C SER A 4 0.31 -20.88 -13.92
N GLU A 5 0.15 -21.71 -12.88
CA GLU A 5 0.35 -21.40 -11.46
C GLU A 5 1.83 -21.43 -11.00
N ASP A 6 2.70 -22.09 -11.76
CA ASP A 6 4.16 -22.21 -11.50
C ASP A 6 4.97 -21.09 -12.17
N ARG A 7 4.30 -20.18 -12.87
CA ARG A 7 4.93 -18.97 -13.40
C ARG A 7 5.11 -17.98 -12.25
N PRO A 8 6.35 -17.56 -11.92
CA PRO A 8 6.56 -16.52 -10.93
C PRO A 8 5.76 -15.26 -11.31
N LEU A 9 5.48 -14.37 -10.36
CA LEU A 9 5.00 -13.02 -10.72
C LEU A 9 5.95 -12.29 -11.69
N ASP A 10 7.16 -12.80 -11.89
CA ASP A 10 8.12 -12.34 -12.90
C ASP A 10 7.67 -12.63 -14.36
N ASP A 11 6.64 -13.47 -14.56
CA ASP A 11 5.91 -13.67 -15.82
C ASP A 11 4.63 -12.83 -15.92
N ILE A 12 4.33 -11.96 -14.93
CA ILE A 12 3.78 -10.66 -15.33
C ILE A 12 4.84 -10.16 -16.27
N ALA A 13 4.50 -10.05 -17.56
CA ALA A 13 5.29 -9.30 -18.49
C ALA A 13 5.48 -7.92 -17.85
N ASN A 14 6.59 -7.76 -17.12
CA ASN A 14 6.89 -6.63 -16.23
C ASN A 14 7.34 -5.47 -17.10
N PHE A 15 6.57 -5.25 -18.15
CA PHE A 15 6.76 -4.17 -19.06
C PHE A 15 6.05 -2.98 -18.42
N ARG A 16 6.86 -2.06 -17.88
CA ARG A 16 6.75 -0.73 -18.47
C ARG A 16 6.95 -0.95 -19.97
N LEU A 17 6.22 -0.25 -20.81
CA LEU A 17 6.52 -0.22 -22.24
C LEU A 17 7.90 0.47 -22.40
N LEU A 18 8.94 -0.28 -22.06
CA LEU A 18 10.34 0.05 -22.00
C LEU A 18 11.01 -1.13 -22.68
N LYS A 19 11.53 -0.85 -23.86
CA LYS A 19 12.53 -1.67 -24.51
C LYS A 19 13.69 -1.85 -23.54
N ASN A 20 14.29 -3.04 -23.50
CA ASN A 20 15.57 -3.34 -22.86
C ASN A 20 16.48 -2.11 -22.67
N GLY A 21 16.43 -1.48 -21.49
CA GLY A 21 17.35 -0.41 -21.10
C GLY A 21 17.31 0.92 -21.87
N GLN A 22 16.21 1.29 -22.55
CA GLN A 22 16.04 2.65 -23.10
C GLN A 22 14.68 3.27 -22.72
N GLU A 23 14.63 4.61 -22.70
CA GLU A 23 13.51 5.50 -22.29
C GLU A 23 12.09 5.05 -22.68
N PRO A 24 11.03 5.50 -21.96
CA PRO A 24 9.66 5.02 -22.17
C PRO A 24 9.21 5.17 -23.62
N THR A 25 9.00 4.04 -24.29
CA THR A 25 8.26 4.01 -25.55
C THR A 25 6.84 4.40 -25.22
N HIS A 26 6.40 5.54 -25.74
CA HIS A 26 5.04 6.04 -25.59
C HIS A 26 4.10 5.15 -26.41
N VAL A 27 3.77 3.96 -25.91
CA VAL A 27 2.75 3.12 -26.56
C VAL A 27 1.41 3.80 -26.35
N THR A 28 0.84 4.27 -27.45
CA THR A 28 -0.45 4.97 -27.48
C THR A 28 -1.61 4.01 -27.70
N SER A 29 -1.36 2.83 -28.26
CA SER A 29 -2.39 1.84 -28.56
C SER A 29 -1.87 0.40 -28.61
N VAL A 30 -2.71 -0.52 -28.16
CA VAL A 30 -2.43 -1.96 -28.09
C VAL A 30 -3.53 -2.73 -28.81
N ARG A 31 -3.16 -3.64 -29.71
CA ARG A 31 -4.07 -4.65 -30.28
C ARG A 31 -3.94 -5.94 -29.48
N ILE A 32 -5.06 -6.58 -29.21
CA ILE A 32 -5.17 -7.83 -28.48
C ILE A 32 -5.77 -8.85 -29.44
N ASP A 33 -4.92 -9.74 -29.94
CA ASP A 33 -5.34 -10.85 -30.79
C ASP A 33 -5.79 -12.00 -29.89
N VAL A 34 -7.05 -12.42 -30.02
CA VAL A 34 -7.63 -13.52 -29.25
C VAL A 34 -7.90 -14.69 -30.18
N GLY A 35 -7.57 -15.90 -29.72
CA GLY A 35 -7.69 -17.09 -30.54
C GLY A 35 -7.73 -18.38 -29.75
N TRP A 36 -8.40 -19.39 -30.28
CA TRP A 36 -8.51 -20.71 -29.65
C TRP A 36 -8.14 -21.82 -30.61
N THR A 37 -7.71 -22.96 -30.08
CA THR A 37 -7.33 -24.13 -30.86
C THR A 37 -8.21 -25.29 -30.43
N VAL A 38 -8.94 -25.89 -31.38
CA VAL A 38 -9.80 -27.06 -31.15
C VAL A 38 -8.94 -28.33 -31.17
N LEU A 39 -9.23 -29.29 -30.30
CA LEU A 39 -8.57 -30.59 -30.30
C LEU A 39 -8.88 -31.33 -31.61
N ALA A 40 -7.84 -31.84 -32.28
CA ALA A 40 -8.02 -32.65 -33.48
C ALA A 40 -8.95 -33.86 -33.24
N SER A 41 -8.93 -34.42 -32.02
CA SER A 41 -9.78 -35.54 -31.61
C SER A 41 -11.24 -35.18 -31.34
N ALA A 42 -11.59 -33.89 -31.25
CA ALA A 42 -12.97 -33.46 -30.99
C ALA A 42 -13.88 -33.70 -32.20
N GLY A 43 -13.33 -33.77 -33.42
CA GLY A 43 -14.12 -33.96 -34.64
C GLY A 43 -15.08 -32.80 -34.96
N VAL A 44 -14.86 -31.63 -34.35
CA VAL A 44 -15.65 -30.41 -34.53
C VAL A 44 -14.79 -29.37 -35.25
N GLU A 45 -15.30 -28.80 -36.35
CA GLU A 45 -14.57 -27.78 -37.12
C GLU A 45 -14.66 -26.37 -36.52
N LYS A 46 -15.77 -26.03 -35.84
CA LYS A 46 -15.99 -24.71 -35.25
C LYS A 46 -16.69 -24.81 -33.90
N VAL A 47 -16.22 -24.04 -32.94
CA VAL A 47 -16.84 -23.84 -31.62
C VAL A 47 -17.37 -22.42 -31.57
N ASP A 48 -18.58 -22.24 -31.03
CA ASP A 48 -19.23 -20.93 -30.92
C ASP A 48 -18.70 -20.20 -29.69
N MET A 49 -17.78 -19.26 -29.91
CA MET A 49 -17.08 -18.54 -28.85
C MET A 49 -16.96 -17.06 -29.20
N ASP A 50 -17.16 -16.21 -28.20
CA ASP A 50 -17.00 -14.76 -28.31
C ASP A 50 -16.03 -14.22 -27.26
N THR A 51 -15.27 -13.20 -27.65
CA THR A 51 -14.52 -12.32 -26.75
C THR A 51 -15.45 -11.29 -26.15
N ASN A 52 -15.40 -11.21 -24.83
CA ASN A 52 -16.12 -10.24 -24.04
C ASN A 52 -15.12 -9.45 -23.20
N ILE A 53 -15.44 -8.17 -22.98
CA ILE A 53 -14.59 -7.25 -22.26
C ILE A 53 -15.41 -6.56 -21.19
N LEU A 54 -14.92 -6.59 -19.96
CA LEU A 54 -15.50 -5.84 -18.85
C LEU A 54 -14.58 -4.68 -18.49
N LEU A 55 -15.17 -3.49 -18.37
CA LEU A 55 -14.48 -2.28 -17.95
C LEU A 55 -14.85 -1.99 -16.49
N THR A 56 -13.85 -1.83 -15.63
CA THR A 56 -14.09 -1.45 -14.23
C THR A 56 -13.31 -0.21 -13.84
N ASP A 57 -13.84 0.51 -12.84
CA ASP A 57 -13.09 1.56 -12.14
C ASP A 57 -12.09 0.96 -11.13
N ASP A 58 -11.47 1.83 -10.32
CA ASP A 58 -10.53 1.50 -9.24
C ASP A 58 -11.19 0.70 -8.10
N LYS A 59 -12.51 0.82 -7.96
CA LYS A 59 -13.30 0.15 -6.92
C LYS A 59 -13.83 -1.20 -7.36
N GLY A 60 -13.58 -1.57 -8.62
CA GLY A 60 -14.14 -2.77 -9.23
C GLY A 60 -15.61 -2.61 -9.59
N ALA A 61 -16.16 -1.39 -9.62
CA ALA A 61 -17.49 -1.15 -10.16
C ALA A 61 -17.44 -1.23 -11.69
N VAL A 62 -18.44 -1.86 -12.28
CA VAL A 62 -18.57 -1.98 -13.74
C VAL A 62 -18.96 -0.62 -14.32
N VAL A 63 -18.20 -0.14 -15.29
CA VAL A 63 -18.39 1.17 -15.92
C VAL A 63 -18.63 1.11 -17.43
N GLY A 64 -18.57 -0.10 -18.00
CA GLY A 64 -18.84 -0.38 -19.41
C GLY A 64 -18.52 -1.83 -19.77
N GLU A 65 -18.97 -2.25 -20.94
CA GLU A 65 -18.72 -3.57 -21.50
C GLU A 65 -18.59 -3.48 -23.03
N VAL A 66 -17.71 -4.30 -23.60
CA VAL A 66 -17.57 -4.47 -25.05
C VAL A 66 -17.75 -5.94 -25.38
N ASN A 67 -18.63 -6.25 -26.32
CA ASN A 67 -19.00 -7.60 -26.72
C ASN A 67 -19.55 -7.60 -28.16
N PHE A 68 -20.07 -8.75 -28.61
CA PHE A 68 -20.63 -8.88 -29.95
C PHE A 68 -21.76 -7.87 -30.27
N ASN A 69 -22.61 -7.55 -29.28
CA ASN A 69 -23.74 -6.62 -29.44
C ASN A 69 -23.31 -5.15 -29.32
N ASN A 70 -22.34 -4.86 -28.45
CA ASN A 70 -21.75 -3.54 -28.27
C ASN A 70 -20.24 -3.58 -28.55
N LYS A 71 -19.86 -3.33 -29.80
CA LYS A 71 -18.47 -3.53 -30.27
C LYS A 71 -17.51 -2.38 -29.93
N GLU A 72 -17.99 -1.30 -29.33
CA GLU A 72 -17.17 -0.12 -29.12
C GLU A 72 -17.53 0.60 -27.80
N GLU A 73 -16.49 0.99 -27.09
CA GLU A 73 -16.51 1.93 -25.97
C GLU A 73 -15.42 2.97 -26.23
N LYS A 74 -15.43 4.08 -25.49
CA LYS A 74 -14.46 5.17 -25.73
C LYS A 74 -13.00 4.64 -25.67
N GLY A 75 -12.30 4.66 -26.80
CA GLY A 75 -10.92 4.19 -26.94
C GLY A 75 -10.74 2.66 -26.97
N ILE A 76 -11.83 1.88 -27.05
CA ILE A 76 -11.80 0.41 -27.04
C ILE A 76 -12.73 -0.12 -28.12
N LYS A 77 -12.20 -0.91 -29.05
CA LYS A 77 -12.97 -1.44 -30.18
C LYS A 77 -12.73 -2.93 -30.38
N LEU A 78 -13.81 -3.71 -30.41
CA LEU A 78 -13.81 -5.09 -30.85
C LEU A 78 -13.99 -5.12 -32.37
N LEU A 79 -12.94 -5.54 -33.07
CA LEU A 79 -12.97 -5.77 -34.50
C LEU A 79 -13.60 -7.15 -34.72
N GLY A 80 -14.68 -7.18 -35.52
CA GLY A 80 -15.32 -8.43 -35.91
C GLY A 80 -14.45 -9.24 -36.88
N ASP A 81 -15.04 -10.31 -37.44
CA ASP A 81 -14.53 -11.33 -38.38
C ASP A 81 -13.80 -10.83 -39.66
N GLU A 82 -13.18 -9.64 -39.66
CA GLU A 82 -12.13 -9.25 -40.60
C GLU A 82 -10.91 -10.15 -40.34
N ARG A 83 -10.98 -11.38 -40.88
CA ARG A 83 -9.85 -12.30 -40.97
C ARG A 83 -8.67 -11.55 -41.58
N SER A 84 -7.73 -11.10 -40.75
CA SER A 84 -6.43 -10.69 -41.26
C SER A 84 -5.76 -11.94 -41.83
N VAL A 85 -5.83 -12.09 -43.15
CA VAL A 85 -5.04 -13.08 -43.90
C VAL A 85 -3.60 -12.60 -43.84
N ASP A 86 -2.89 -12.94 -42.77
CA ASP A 86 -1.43 -12.90 -42.83
C ASP A 86 -0.95 -14.16 -43.56
N ALA A 87 -0.73 -13.92 -44.86
CA ALA A 87 -0.03 -14.77 -45.79
C ALA A 87 1.41 -15.01 -45.33
N THR A 88 1.79 -16.29 -45.21
CA THR A 88 2.88 -16.94 -45.97
C THR A 88 3.23 -18.26 -45.28
N SER A 89 3.30 -19.31 -46.09
CA SER A 89 3.70 -20.66 -45.71
C SER A 89 5.19 -20.69 -45.39
N ASP A 90 5.54 -20.98 -44.15
CA ASP A 90 6.90 -21.39 -43.80
C ASP A 90 6.83 -22.47 -42.71
N ASP A 91 7.06 -23.72 -43.13
CA ASP A 91 6.81 -24.98 -42.41
C ASP A 91 7.74 -25.24 -41.19
N LYS A 92 8.30 -24.19 -40.57
CA LYS A 92 9.26 -24.32 -39.44
C LYS A 92 8.93 -23.50 -38.20
N LYS A 93 7.73 -22.91 -38.10
CA LYS A 93 7.29 -22.20 -36.87
C LYS A 93 6.30 -23.05 -36.06
N PRO A 94 6.34 -22.96 -34.71
CA PRO A 94 5.38 -23.65 -33.84
C PRO A 94 3.94 -23.30 -34.23
N ALA A 95 3.02 -24.26 -34.07
CA ALA A 95 1.64 -24.23 -34.55
C ALA A 95 1.01 -22.82 -34.62
N LYS A 96 0.68 -22.42 -35.86
CA LYS A 96 0.09 -21.13 -36.26
C LYS A 96 -0.98 -20.71 -35.24
N PHE A 97 -0.79 -19.58 -34.56
CA PHE A 97 -1.79 -19.01 -33.65
C PHE A 97 -3.00 -18.54 -34.47
N PRO A 98 -4.16 -19.19 -34.36
CA PRO A 98 -5.32 -18.79 -35.13
C PRO A 98 -5.97 -17.58 -34.45
N VAL A 99 -5.81 -16.39 -35.04
CA VAL A 99 -6.51 -15.19 -34.57
C VAL A 99 -7.96 -15.29 -35.02
N HIS A 100 -8.88 -15.26 -34.06
CA HIS A 100 -10.32 -15.32 -34.31
C HIS A 100 -10.94 -13.93 -34.18
N GLU A 101 -10.55 -13.19 -33.14
CA GLU A 101 -11.05 -11.84 -32.88
C GLU A 101 -9.91 -10.92 -32.46
N GLN A 102 -10.10 -9.61 -32.69
CA GLN A 102 -9.12 -8.59 -32.33
C GLN A 102 -9.78 -7.46 -31.56
N VAL A 103 -9.11 -7.01 -30.50
CA VAL A 103 -9.51 -5.82 -29.74
C VAL A 103 -8.43 -4.78 -29.90
N VAL A 104 -8.80 -3.54 -30.23
CA VAL A 104 -7.88 -2.40 -30.21
C VAL A 104 -8.21 -1.51 -29.02
N VAL A 105 -7.19 -1.21 -28.21
CA VAL A 105 -7.27 -0.29 -27.08
C VAL A 105 -6.36 0.90 -27.36
N THR A 106 -6.94 2.07 -27.66
CA THR A 106 -6.24 3.35 -27.80
C THR A 106 -6.09 3.98 -26.42
N LEU A 107 -4.96 3.71 -25.76
CA LEU A 107 -4.69 4.03 -24.36
C LEU A 107 -4.86 5.51 -24.00
N THR A 108 -4.63 6.42 -24.96
CA THR A 108 -4.79 7.87 -24.81
C THR A 108 -6.24 8.34 -24.85
N GLU A 109 -7.16 7.51 -25.38
CA GLU A 109 -8.56 7.86 -25.58
C GLU A 109 -9.48 7.19 -24.55
N VAL A 110 -9.01 6.11 -23.90
CA VAL A 110 -9.78 5.39 -22.88
C VAL A 110 -10.27 6.33 -21.78
N ASP A 111 -11.57 6.28 -21.49
CA ASP A 111 -12.22 7.08 -20.45
C ASP A 111 -11.40 7.06 -19.14
N PRO A 112 -11.08 8.23 -18.55
CA PRO A 112 -10.36 8.33 -17.27
C PRO A 112 -10.93 7.46 -16.12
N LYS A 113 -12.24 7.21 -16.12
CA LYS A 113 -12.89 6.36 -15.10
C LYS A 113 -12.52 4.88 -15.21
N VAL A 114 -12.15 4.40 -16.41
CA VAL A 114 -11.79 3.01 -16.65
C VAL A 114 -10.36 2.77 -16.13
N LYS A 115 -10.22 1.84 -15.19
CA LYS A 115 -8.94 1.46 -14.60
C LYS A 115 -8.50 0.06 -14.99
N ASN A 116 -9.46 -0.83 -15.25
CA ASN A 116 -9.20 -2.20 -15.67
C ASN A 116 -10.04 -2.54 -16.90
N ILE A 117 -9.41 -3.19 -17.87
CA ILE A 117 -10.00 -3.74 -19.09
C ILE A 117 -9.72 -5.24 -19.03
N VAL A 118 -10.69 -6.04 -18.62
CA VAL A 118 -10.54 -7.50 -18.45
C VAL A 118 -11.10 -8.20 -19.68
N ILE A 119 -10.28 -9.01 -20.34
CA ILE A 119 -10.63 -9.76 -21.54
C ILE A 119 -10.91 -11.22 -21.14
N PHE A 120 -12.07 -11.71 -21.53
CA PHE A 120 -12.46 -13.11 -21.35
C PHE A 120 -13.14 -13.66 -22.59
N VAL A 121 -13.02 -14.96 -22.77
CA VAL A 121 -13.63 -15.69 -23.88
C VAL A 121 -14.67 -16.61 -23.30
N THR A 122 -15.87 -16.56 -23.86
CA THR A 122 -17.00 -17.41 -23.46
C THR A 122 -17.30 -18.40 -24.57
N ASN A 123 -17.55 -19.65 -24.19
CA ASN A 123 -17.99 -20.71 -25.07
C ASN A 123 -19.48 -21.01 -24.86
N TYR A 124 -20.27 -20.86 -25.92
CA TYR A 124 -21.71 -21.10 -25.94
C TYR A 124 -22.10 -22.48 -26.51
N SER A 125 -21.13 -23.30 -26.94
CA SER A 125 -21.36 -24.61 -27.56
C SER A 125 -21.87 -25.71 -26.61
N GLY A 126 -22.19 -25.36 -25.35
CA GLY A 126 -22.70 -26.28 -24.32
C GLY A 126 -21.67 -27.30 -23.77
N THR A 127 -20.57 -27.56 -24.48
CA THR A 127 -19.51 -28.52 -24.11
C THR A 127 -18.42 -27.93 -23.21
N GLY A 128 -18.51 -26.63 -22.90
CA GLY A 128 -17.45 -25.90 -22.19
C GLY A 128 -16.12 -26.02 -22.93
N PHE A 129 -15.01 -26.06 -22.20
CA PHE A 129 -13.67 -26.04 -22.80
C PHE A 129 -13.10 -27.43 -23.15
N THR A 130 -13.86 -28.51 -22.98
CA THR A 130 -13.39 -29.90 -23.15
C THR A 130 -12.94 -30.26 -24.57
N GLN A 131 -13.43 -29.54 -25.57
CA GLN A 131 -13.08 -29.73 -26.98
C GLN A 131 -11.89 -28.87 -27.42
N LEU A 132 -11.36 -28.00 -26.55
CA LEU A 132 -10.28 -27.08 -26.87
C LEU A 132 -8.94 -27.58 -26.35
N GLU A 133 -7.89 -27.35 -27.12
CA GLU A 133 -6.51 -27.48 -26.67
C GLU A 133 -6.10 -26.26 -25.85
N SER A 134 -6.36 -25.06 -26.39
CA SER A 134 -5.96 -23.82 -25.73
C SER A 134 -6.81 -22.63 -26.14
N VAL A 135 -6.87 -21.64 -25.26
CA VAL A 135 -7.27 -20.27 -25.57
C VAL A 135 -6.04 -19.37 -25.36
N ARG A 136 -5.76 -18.51 -26.32
CA ARG A 136 -4.55 -17.68 -26.41
C ARG A 136 -4.92 -16.21 -26.61
N CYS A 137 -4.14 -15.34 -26.00
CA CYS A 137 -4.25 -13.90 -26.08
C CYS A 137 -2.86 -13.30 -26.34
N ARG A 138 -2.73 -12.50 -27.40
CA ARG A 138 -1.48 -11.84 -27.78
C ARG A 138 -1.66 -10.34 -27.82
N PHE A 139 -0.84 -9.63 -27.03
CA PHE A 139 -0.80 -8.18 -26.99
C PHE A 139 0.26 -7.67 -27.96
N VAL A 140 -0.12 -6.75 -28.84
CA VAL A 140 0.71 -6.20 -29.92
C VAL A 140 0.65 -4.69 -29.86
N GLU A 141 1.79 -4.01 -29.93
CA GLU A 141 1.82 -2.56 -30.12
C GLU A 141 1.36 -2.24 -31.56
N THR A 142 0.32 -1.43 -31.73
CA THR A 142 -0.24 -1.20 -33.07
C THR A 142 0.68 -0.40 -33.99
N ALA A 143 1.47 0.51 -33.42
CA ALA A 143 2.34 1.40 -34.19
C ALA A 143 3.51 0.66 -34.85
N THR A 144 4.07 -0.33 -34.14
CA THR A 144 5.26 -1.08 -34.58
C THR A 144 4.92 -2.49 -35.07
N GLY A 145 3.75 -3.02 -34.71
CA GLY A 145 3.38 -4.42 -34.91
C GLY A 145 4.15 -5.38 -33.99
N GLN A 146 4.89 -4.87 -33.00
CA GLN A 146 5.71 -5.69 -32.10
C GLN A 146 4.83 -6.42 -31.08
N ASP A 147 5.05 -7.72 -30.91
CA ASP A 147 4.46 -8.50 -29.83
C ASP A 147 4.99 -7.99 -28.47
N LEU A 148 4.07 -7.47 -27.65
CA LEU A 148 4.33 -7.04 -26.28
C LEU A 148 4.29 -8.23 -25.31
N SER A 149 3.35 -9.15 -25.52
CA SER A 149 3.26 -10.40 -24.74
C SER A 149 2.32 -11.42 -25.37
N VAL A 150 2.53 -12.70 -25.09
CA VAL A 150 1.68 -13.82 -25.55
C VAL A 150 1.35 -14.72 -24.38
N PHE A 151 0.06 -14.96 -24.15
CA PHE A 151 -0.44 -15.83 -23.09
C PHE A 151 -1.30 -16.94 -23.68
N SER A 152 -1.20 -18.12 -23.07
CA SER A 152 -1.89 -19.33 -23.47
C SER A 152 -2.43 -20.02 -22.23
N VAL A 153 -3.71 -20.38 -22.27
CA VAL A 153 -4.41 -21.16 -21.26
C VAL A 153 -4.65 -22.54 -21.84
N ASP A 154 -4.09 -23.57 -21.20
CA ASP A 154 -4.29 -24.97 -21.60
C ASP A 154 -5.67 -25.45 -21.13
N CYS A 155 -6.53 -25.83 -22.07
CA CYS A 155 -7.90 -26.25 -21.79
C CYS A 155 -8.02 -27.75 -21.49
N ARG A 156 -6.92 -28.51 -21.63
CA ARG A 156 -6.90 -29.95 -21.31
C ARG A 156 -6.82 -30.24 -19.81
N GLN A 157 -6.64 -29.22 -18.99
CA GLN A 157 -6.55 -29.35 -17.54
C GLN A 157 -7.93 -29.57 -16.93
N GLY A 158 -8.00 -30.29 -15.80
CA GLY A 158 -9.27 -30.59 -15.13
C GLY A 158 -10.09 -29.36 -14.71
N GLU A 159 -9.44 -28.21 -14.52
CA GLU A 159 -10.07 -26.93 -14.12
C GLU A 159 -11.05 -26.37 -15.15
N ALA A 160 -10.91 -26.76 -16.42
CA ALA A 160 -11.79 -26.36 -17.52
C ALA A 160 -13.17 -27.06 -17.51
N SER A 161 -13.30 -28.17 -16.77
CA SER A 161 -14.51 -29.00 -16.77
C SER A 161 -15.72 -28.26 -16.19
N GLY A 162 -16.83 -28.24 -16.94
CA GLY A 162 -18.06 -27.56 -16.54
C GLY A 162 -17.99 -26.03 -16.55
N LYS A 163 -16.84 -25.44 -16.92
CA LYS A 163 -16.65 -24.00 -17.08
C LYS A 163 -16.96 -23.60 -18.52
N LYS A 164 -17.44 -22.37 -18.68
CA LYS A 164 -17.87 -21.85 -19.97
C LYS A 164 -17.25 -20.50 -20.32
N THR A 165 -16.64 -19.82 -19.34
CA THR A 165 -15.84 -18.61 -19.57
C THR A 165 -14.42 -18.76 -19.05
N VAL A 166 -13.45 -18.15 -19.74
CA VAL A 166 -12.06 -18.05 -19.31
C VAL A 166 -11.55 -16.63 -19.46
N MET A 167 -10.99 -16.06 -18.40
CA MET A 167 -10.27 -14.79 -18.45
C MET A 167 -8.87 -15.02 -18.99
N VAL A 168 -8.51 -14.35 -20.09
CA VAL A 168 -7.28 -14.59 -20.85
C VAL A 168 -6.25 -13.47 -20.71
N GLY A 169 -6.70 -12.26 -20.38
CA GLY A 169 -5.80 -11.14 -20.17
C GLY A 169 -6.49 -9.92 -19.59
N LYS A 170 -5.68 -8.95 -19.15
CA LYS A 170 -6.16 -7.63 -18.76
C LYS A 170 -5.17 -6.53 -19.14
N VAL A 171 -5.71 -5.35 -19.44
CA VAL A 171 -4.98 -4.09 -19.57
C VAL A 171 -5.46 -3.19 -18.43
N TYR A 172 -4.54 -2.60 -17.66
CA TYR A 172 -4.92 -1.82 -16.48
C TYR A 172 -3.98 -0.65 -16.25
N ARG A 173 -4.51 0.37 -15.57
CA ARG A 173 -3.78 1.55 -15.10
C ARG A 173 -3.20 1.25 -13.72
N ASP A 174 -1.92 1.49 -13.55
CA ASP A 174 -1.22 1.44 -12.27
C ASP A 174 -0.72 2.83 -11.92
N ASN A 175 -0.86 3.21 -10.65
CA ASN A 175 -0.47 4.51 -10.15
C ASN A 175 0.96 4.42 -9.62
N ILE A 176 1.84 5.36 -10.00
CA ILE A 176 3.23 5.41 -9.53
C ILE A 176 3.38 5.53 -8.00
N CYS A 177 2.32 5.91 -7.28
CA CYS A 177 2.29 5.93 -5.81
C CYS A 177 1.67 4.67 -5.19
N SER A 178 1.50 3.58 -5.95
CA SER A 178 1.01 2.31 -5.41
C SER A 178 2.08 1.59 -4.58
N ALA A 179 1.64 0.72 -3.66
CA ALA A 179 2.53 -0.11 -2.83
C ALA A 179 3.55 -0.91 -3.67
N PHE A 180 3.18 -1.26 -4.90
CA PHE A 180 4.07 -1.95 -5.84
C PHE A 180 5.17 -1.04 -6.40
N HIS A 181 4.85 0.22 -6.71
CA HIS A 181 5.87 1.16 -7.17
C HIS A 181 6.84 1.51 -6.05
N ASP A 182 6.35 1.67 -4.83
CA ASP A 182 7.20 1.87 -3.64
C ASP A 182 8.23 0.74 -3.52
N TRP A 183 7.79 -0.53 -3.66
CA TRP A 183 8.68 -1.68 -3.78
C TRP A 183 9.66 -1.60 -4.95
N LYS A 184 9.19 -1.24 -6.14
CA LYS A 184 10.02 -1.22 -7.36
C LYS A 184 11.13 -0.17 -7.30
N PHE A 185 10.88 1.01 -6.70
CA PHE A 185 11.88 2.07 -6.57
C PHE A 185 13.06 1.67 -5.68
N ALA A 186 12.86 0.72 -4.75
CA ALA A 186 13.88 0.25 -3.81
C ALA A 186 15.09 -0.46 -4.45
N GLN A 187 15.01 -0.84 -5.74
CA GLN A 187 16.04 -1.58 -6.49
C GLN A 187 16.56 -2.85 -5.78
N THR A 188 15.73 -3.54 -4.99
CA THR A 188 16.16 -4.80 -4.40
C THR A 188 16.12 -5.89 -5.47
N GLN A 189 17.26 -6.54 -5.75
CA GLN A 189 17.32 -7.75 -6.58
C GLN A 189 16.53 -8.91 -5.97
N ASP A 190 16.08 -8.77 -4.73
CA ASP A 190 15.22 -9.72 -4.07
C ASP A 190 13.83 -9.71 -4.68
N SER A 191 13.47 -10.89 -5.12
CA SER A 191 12.19 -11.15 -5.72
C SER A 191 11.09 -11.17 -4.63
N GLU A 192 11.41 -11.42 -3.34
CA GLU A 192 10.50 -11.29 -2.19
C GLU A 192 10.75 -10.01 -1.35
N LEU A 193 9.70 -9.47 -0.73
CA LEU A 193 9.78 -8.36 0.24
C LEU A 193 10.54 -8.81 1.50
N SER A 194 11.78 -8.35 1.67
CA SER A 194 12.56 -8.52 2.89
C SER A 194 12.46 -7.31 3.81
N LEU A 195 12.76 -7.50 5.10
CA LEU A 195 12.82 -6.39 6.06
C LEU A 195 13.89 -5.35 5.66
N GLU A 196 15.01 -5.80 5.11
CA GLU A 196 16.08 -4.93 4.62
C GLU A 196 15.63 -4.08 3.41
N ALA A 197 14.87 -4.68 2.48
CA ALA A 197 14.27 -3.95 1.35
C ALA A 197 13.36 -2.82 1.84
N VAL A 198 12.51 -3.12 2.83
CA VAL A 198 11.64 -2.15 3.47
C VAL A 198 12.41 -0.99 4.09
N GLN A 199 13.50 -1.27 4.81
CA GLN A 199 14.32 -0.22 5.41
C GLN A 199 14.99 0.69 4.36
N LYS A 200 15.45 0.13 3.24
CA LYS A 200 16.02 0.91 2.12
C LYS A 200 14.98 1.80 1.44
N MET A 201 13.75 1.32 1.27
CA MET A 201 12.63 2.09 0.71
C MET A 201 12.35 3.35 1.53
N GLN A 202 12.27 3.20 2.86
CA GLN A 202 11.97 4.29 3.77
C GLN A 202 12.95 5.47 3.64
N ALA A 203 14.24 5.20 3.40
CA ALA A 203 15.26 6.24 3.30
C ALA A 203 15.17 7.08 2.01
N GLN A 204 14.50 6.58 0.97
CA GLN A 204 14.44 7.21 -0.35
C GLN A 204 13.14 7.97 -0.61
N ARG A 205 12.16 7.82 0.29
CA ARG A 205 10.79 8.33 0.10
C ARG A 205 10.72 9.83 0.42
N GLY A 206 10.90 10.66 -0.60
CA GLY A 206 10.54 12.09 -0.57
C GLY A 206 9.04 12.25 -0.78
N LEU A 207 8.25 12.14 0.28
CA LEU A 207 6.81 12.40 0.22
C LEU A 207 6.54 13.85 -0.21
N PRO A 208 5.56 14.12 -1.08
CA PRO A 208 5.10 15.47 -1.30
C PRO A 208 4.54 16.04 0.00
N ALA A 209 4.79 17.33 0.26
CA ALA A 209 4.31 18.00 1.46
C ALA A 209 2.77 17.90 1.57
N PHE A 210 2.29 17.57 2.77
CA PHE A 210 0.88 17.67 3.10
C PHE A 210 0.44 19.14 3.05
N ASP A 211 -0.66 19.41 2.35
CA ASP A 211 -1.31 20.72 2.31
C ASP A 211 -2.46 20.71 3.34
N GLU A 212 -2.25 21.39 4.47
CA GLU A 212 -3.23 21.47 5.56
C GLU A 212 -4.55 22.16 5.11
N ASP A 213 -4.50 23.06 4.13
CA ASP A 213 -5.66 23.81 3.64
C ASP A 213 -6.59 22.96 2.76
N ALA A 214 -6.11 21.83 2.23
CA ALA A 214 -6.87 20.95 1.33
C ALA A 214 -7.83 19.99 2.07
N GLY A 215 -7.74 19.89 3.40
CA GLY A 215 -8.49 18.90 4.20
C GLY A 215 -8.21 17.44 3.78
N LEU A 216 -8.97 16.48 4.34
CA LEU A 216 -8.99 15.07 3.89
C LEU A 216 -9.72 14.94 2.53
N SER A 217 -9.36 15.76 1.54
CA SER A 217 -9.78 15.56 0.16
C SER A 217 -8.88 14.49 -0.49
N ILE A 218 -9.41 13.73 -1.46
CA ILE A 218 -8.58 12.86 -2.32
C ILE A 218 -7.55 13.82 -2.92
N PRO A 219 -6.26 13.71 -2.59
CA PRO A 219 -5.39 14.78 -2.98
C PRO A 219 -5.25 14.76 -4.50
N ASP A 220 -5.14 15.95 -5.08
CA ASP A 220 -5.05 16.23 -6.52
C ASP A 220 -3.95 15.41 -7.25
N TRP A 221 -3.04 14.78 -6.48
CA TRP A 221 -2.01 13.90 -7.00
C TRP A 221 -2.56 12.66 -7.70
N GLU A 222 -3.77 12.16 -7.47
CA GLU A 222 -4.27 11.03 -8.27
C GLU A 222 -4.51 11.42 -9.75
N GLN A 223 -4.89 12.69 -9.99
CA GLN A 223 -5.00 13.25 -11.35
C GLN A 223 -3.64 13.67 -11.91
N LYS A 224 -2.69 14.09 -11.05
CA LYS A 224 -1.33 14.48 -11.43
C LYS A 224 -0.34 13.31 -11.44
N ALA A 225 -0.73 12.15 -10.91
CA ALA A 225 0.09 10.95 -10.83
C ALA A 225 0.34 10.45 -12.23
N GLU A 226 1.60 10.15 -12.53
CA GLU A 226 1.96 9.52 -13.78
C GLU A 226 1.32 8.13 -13.82
N ILE A 227 0.24 8.00 -14.61
CA ILE A 227 -0.46 6.75 -14.83
C ILE A 227 0.37 5.89 -15.78
N GLN A 228 0.71 4.67 -15.35
CA GLN A 228 1.38 3.69 -16.21
C GLN A 228 0.40 2.59 -16.62
N TRP A 229 0.24 2.40 -17.93
CA TRP A 229 -0.50 1.28 -18.47
C TRP A 229 0.31 -0.02 -18.36
N ARG A 230 -0.37 -1.10 -18.01
CA ARG A 230 0.21 -2.43 -17.86
C ARG A 230 -0.69 -3.48 -18.49
N ILE A 231 -0.08 -4.58 -18.92
CA ILE A 231 -0.77 -5.76 -19.42
C ILE A 231 -0.48 -6.95 -18.50
N ARG A 232 -1.44 -7.87 -18.38
CA ARG A 232 -1.27 -9.12 -17.65
C ARG A 232 -2.03 -10.24 -18.35
N GLY A 233 -1.38 -11.38 -18.53
CA GLY A 233 -2.06 -12.61 -18.91
C GLY A 233 -2.84 -13.20 -17.74
N LEU A 234 -4.04 -13.66 -18.04
CA LEU A 234 -4.89 -14.38 -17.11
C LEU A 234 -5.09 -15.81 -17.61
N GLY A 235 -5.55 -16.69 -16.73
CA GLY A 235 -5.86 -18.07 -17.07
C GLY A 235 -6.88 -18.64 -16.09
N GLN A 236 -7.89 -17.85 -15.76
CA GLN A 236 -8.87 -18.20 -14.74
C GLN A 236 -10.19 -18.59 -15.40
N PHE A 237 -10.61 -19.83 -15.19
CA PHE A 237 -11.90 -20.33 -15.64
C PHE A 237 -13.03 -19.96 -14.65
N CYS A 238 -14.18 -19.55 -15.18
CA CYS A 238 -15.39 -19.26 -14.41
C CYS A 238 -16.63 -19.99 -14.95
N TYR A 239 -17.61 -20.13 -14.08
CA TYR A 239 -18.94 -20.62 -14.44
C TYR A 239 -19.75 -19.49 -15.07
N GLY A 240 -20.77 -19.86 -15.84
CA GLY A 240 -21.66 -18.92 -16.52
C GLY A 240 -21.31 -18.69 -17.99
N GLU A 241 -22.30 -18.24 -18.74
CA GLU A 241 -22.21 -17.89 -20.17
C GLU A 241 -22.42 -16.39 -20.39
N THR A 242 -22.84 -15.66 -19.36
CA THR A 242 -23.11 -14.23 -19.48
C THR A 242 -22.00 -13.40 -18.84
N ILE A 243 -21.84 -12.16 -19.32
CA ILE A 243 -20.96 -11.17 -18.69
C ILE A 243 -21.35 -10.96 -17.22
N ALA A 244 -22.65 -10.93 -16.92
CA ALA A 244 -23.17 -10.77 -15.57
C ALA A 244 -22.69 -11.90 -14.62
N GLU A 245 -22.70 -13.16 -15.07
CA GLU A 245 -22.22 -14.30 -14.28
C GLU A 245 -20.69 -14.29 -14.12
N ALA A 246 -19.95 -13.82 -15.13
CA ALA A 246 -18.50 -13.69 -15.07
C ALA A 246 -18.01 -12.46 -14.28
N THR A 247 -18.88 -11.45 -14.09
CA THR A 247 -18.55 -10.16 -13.48
C THR A 247 -17.87 -10.29 -12.11
N PRO A 248 -18.36 -11.10 -11.15
CA PRO A 248 -17.68 -11.26 -9.85
C PRO A 248 -16.23 -11.72 -9.98
N ALA A 249 -15.95 -12.62 -10.93
CA ALA A 249 -14.59 -13.12 -11.16
C ALA A 249 -13.72 -12.06 -11.86
N ALA A 250 -14.27 -11.34 -12.83
CA ALA A 250 -13.59 -10.23 -13.52
C ALA A 250 -13.23 -9.08 -12.55
N VAL A 251 -14.15 -8.71 -11.67
CA VAL A 251 -13.90 -7.73 -10.59
C VAL A 251 -12.82 -8.24 -9.64
N ALA A 252 -12.84 -9.53 -9.30
CA ALA A 252 -11.86 -10.11 -8.41
C ALA A 252 -10.42 -10.09 -8.99
N VAL A 253 -10.24 -10.25 -10.30
CA VAL A 253 -8.92 -10.11 -10.97
C VAL A 253 -8.54 -8.66 -11.29
N ALA A 254 -9.52 -7.75 -11.32
CA ALA A 254 -9.27 -6.32 -11.45
C ALA A 254 -8.59 -5.76 -10.17
N VAL A 255 -9.10 -6.13 -8.99
CA VAL A 255 -8.63 -5.59 -7.71
C VAL A 255 -7.49 -6.40 -7.07
N TYR A 256 -7.36 -7.69 -7.39
CA TYR A 256 -6.34 -8.56 -6.80
C TYR A 256 -5.50 -9.24 -7.87
N ASP A 257 -4.20 -9.00 -7.76
CA ASP A 257 -3.17 -9.51 -8.62
C ASP A 257 -2.25 -10.45 -7.85
N GLY A 258 -2.67 -11.71 -7.73
CA GLY A 258 -1.88 -12.77 -7.11
C GLY A 258 -2.52 -14.14 -7.31
N ARG A 259 -1.83 -15.18 -6.84
CA ARG A 259 -2.32 -16.55 -6.80
C ARG A 259 -3.41 -16.73 -5.75
N ARG A 260 -4.15 -17.82 -5.91
CA ARG A 260 -5.20 -18.27 -5.00
C ARG A 260 -4.90 -19.70 -4.58
N ASP A 261 -5.39 -20.10 -3.41
CA ASP A 261 -5.34 -21.50 -2.98
C ASP A 261 -6.49 -22.32 -3.58
N GLY A 262 -6.56 -23.62 -3.24
CA GLY A 262 -7.58 -24.54 -3.75
C GLY A 262 -9.01 -24.16 -3.37
N ASP A 263 -9.19 -23.33 -2.34
CA ASP A 263 -10.50 -22.79 -1.92
C ASP A 263 -10.85 -21.49 -2.65
N GLY A 264 -9.97 -21.01 -3.55
CA GLY A 264 -10.11 -19.77 -4.29
C GLY A 264 -9.80 -18.51 -3.47
N LEU A 265 -9.26 -18.67 -2.24
CA LEU A 265 -8.88 -17.56 -1.39
C LEU A 265 -7.51 -17.01 -1.81
N ARG A 266 -7.25 -15.72 -1.51
CA ARG A 266 -5.98 -15.06 -1.85
C ARG A 266 -4.82 -15.79 -1.17
N HIS A 267 -3.84 -16.26 -1.94
CA HIS A 267 -2.70 -17.01 -1.42
C HIS A 267 -1.50 -16.78 -2.33
N ASP A 268 -0.65 -15.81 -1.99
CA ASP A 268 0.53 -15.47 -2.78
C ASP A 268 1.57 -14.80 -1.89
N ARG A 269 2.85 -14.97 -2.18
CA ARG A 269 3.94 -14.28 -1.49
C ARG A 269 4.18 -12.85 -1.99
N ARG A 270 3.64 -12.49 -3.16
CA ARG A 270 3.88 -11.19 -3.81
C ARG A 270 2.63 -10.64 -4.48
N ALA A 271 1.48 -10.77 -3.84
CA ALA A 271 0.26 -10.24 -4.40
C ALA A 271 0.28 -8.72 -4.43
N ARG A 272 -0.33 -8.15 -5.46
CA ARG A 272 -0.77 -6.74 -5.48
C ARG A 272 -2.27 -6.69 -5.24
N CYS A 273 -2.74 -5.72 -4.48
CA CYS A 273 -4.16 -5.49 -4.28
C CYS A 273 -4.43 -3.99 -4.31
N CYS A 274 -5.47 -3.59 -5.02
CA CYS A 274 -6.08 -2.26 -4.89
C CYS A 274 -7.43 -2.45 -4.20
N TYR A 275 -7.75 -1.60 -3.23
CA TYR A 275 -8.99 -1.70 -2.46
C TYR A 275 -10.01 -0.66 -2.94
N PRO A 276 -11.32 -0.89 -2.75
CA PRO A 276 -12.36 0.06 -3.15
C PRO A 276 -12.27 1.45 -2.51
N ASN A 277 -11.56 1.58 -1.39
CA ASN A 277 -11.29 2.88 -0.77
C ASN A 277 -10.13 3.64 -1.43
N GLY A 278 -9.42 3.05 -2.39
CA GLY A 278 -8.24 3.60 -3.08
C GLY A 278 -6.91 3.22 -2.44
N ASP A 279 -6.93 2.47 -1.33
CA ASP A 279 -5.70 1.96 -0.73
C ASP A 279 -5.06 0.90 -1.63
N SER A 280 -3.76 0.70 -1.50
CA SER A 280 -3.07 -0.37 -2.21
C SER A 280 -2.18 -1.18 -1.28
N TYR A 281 -1.96 -2.44 -1.65
CA TYR A 281 -1.13 -3.37 -0.91
C TYR A 281 -0.23 -4.16 -1.85
N TYR A 282 0.99 -4.40 -1.40
CA TYR A 282 1.92 -5.34 -2.01
C TYR A 282 2.54 -6.22 -0.93
N GLY A 283 2.44 -7.54 -1.07
CA GLY A 283 3.01 -8.47 -0.09
C GLY A 283 2.33 -9.82 -0.02
N GLN A 284 2.46 -10.46 1.14
CA GLN A 284 2.07 -11.85 1.36
C GLN A 284 0.60 -11.99 1.78
N TYR A 285 -0.06 -12.96 1.16
CA TYR A 285 -1.39 -13.46 1.50
C TYR A 285 -1.33 -14.95 1.80
N THR A 286 -2.02 -15.36 2.86
CA THR A 286 -2.26 -16.75 3.23
C THR A 286 -3.75 -16.92 3.53
N HIS A 287 -4.41 -17.85 2.83
CA HIS A 287 -5.83 -18.20 3.03
C HIS A 287 -6.77 -16.98 3.13
N GLY A 288 -6.63 -16.05 2.18
CA GLY A 288 -7.48 -14.87 2.05
C GLY A 288 -7.04 -13.66 2.89
N LYS A 289 -6.07 -13.81 3.79
CA LYS A 289 -5.62 -12.76 4.71
C LYS A 289 -4.20 -12.32 4.43
N ARG A 290 -3.90 -11.05 4.68
CA ARG A 290 -2.51 -10.55 4.71
C ARG A 290 -1.78 -11.25 5.86
N ASP A 291 -0.73 -11.99 5.56
CA ASP A 291 0.04 -12.75 6.55
C ASP A 291 1.48 -12.88 6.06
N GLY A 292 2.43 -12.28 6.79
CA GLY A 292 3.81 -12.09 6.39
C GLY A 292 4.14 -10.63 6.04
N MET A 293 5.28 -10.42 5.37
CA MET A 293 5.75 -9.07 5.01
C MET A 293 4.83 -8.40 3.99
N GLY A 294 4.61 -7.09 4.16
CA GLY A 294 3.87 -6.30 3.18
C GLY A 294 4.05 -4.79 3.33
N ILE A 295 3.66 -4.10 2.26
CA ILE A 295 3.52 -2.65 2.16
C ILE A 295 2.04 -2.35 1.99
N TYR A 296 1.52 -1.46 2.81
CA TYR A 296 0.17 -0.95 2.68
C TYR A 296 0.21 0.57 2.52
N MET A 297 -0.25 1.05 1.39
CA MET A 297 -0.32 2.48 1.08
C MET A 297 -1.77 2.92 1.23
N PHE A 298 -2.00 3.86 2.14
CA PHE A 298 -3.29 4.49 2.31
C PHE A 298 -3.46 5.56 1.23
N ARG A 299 -4.67 5.70 0.68
CA ARG A 299 -4.99 6.69 -0.36
C ARG A 299 -4.57 8.11 0.02
N TYR A 300 -4.65 8.44 1.31
CA TYR A 300 -4.32 9.77 1.82
C TYR A 300 -2.83 9.95 2.16
N GLY A 301 -1.95 9.06 1.68
CA GLY A 301 -0.49 9.25 1.73
C GLY A 301 0.22 8.57 2.89
N SER A 302 -0.51 8.18 3.94
CA SER A 302 0.05 7.29 4.97
C SER A 302 0.53 5.99 4.35
N ALA A 303 1.55 5.38 4.95
CA ALA A 303 1.95 4.03 4.58
C ALA A 303 2.40 3.23 5.78
N TYR A 304 2.16 1.93 5.69
CA TYR A 304 2.70 0.94 6.59
C TYR A 304 3.65 0.01 5.85
N HIS A 305 4.79 -0.27 6.46
CA HIS A 305 5.72 -1.28 6.00
C HIS A 305 6.08 -2.20 7.16
N GLY A 306 5.81 -3.49 7.02
CA GLY A 306 6.09 -4.44 8.08
C GLY A 306 5.38 -5.78 7.93
N ILE A 307 5.24 -6.46 9.06
CA ILE A 307 4.66 -7.80 9.17
C ILE A 307 3.15 -7.68 9.43
N PHE A 308 2.38 -8.40 8.63
CA PHE A 308 0.97 -8.65 8.87
C PHE A 308 0.79 -10.03 9.49
N LYS A 309 -0.21 -10.18 10.37
CA LYS A 309 -0.66 -11.48 10.85
C LYS A 309 -2.19 -11.54 10.87
N GLU A 310 -2.76 -12.56 10.22
CA GLU A 310 -4.22 -12.73 10.13
C GLU A 310 -4.96 -11.48 9.66
N GLY A 311 -4.34 -10.68 8.78
CA GLY A 311 -4.90 -9.45 8.23
C GLY A 311 -4.59 -8.18 9.02
N HIS A 312 -3.98 -8.28 10.21
CA HIS A 312 -3.68 -7.14 11.09
C HIS A 312 -2.18 -6.77 11.08
N LEU A 313 -1.88 -5.51 11.40
CA LEU A 313 -0.51 -5.06 11.65
C LEU A 313 0.09 -5.79 12.87
N GLN A 314 1.34 -6.24 12.77
CA GLN A 314 2.05 -6.93 13.87
C GLN A 314 3.29 -6.16 14.33
N GLU A 315 4.23 -5.88 13.42
CA GLU A 315 5.45 -5.13 13.72
C GLU A 315 5.91 -4.42 12.46
N GLY A 316 6.16 -3.12 12.56
CA GLY A 316 6.56 -2.35 11.39
C GLY A 316 6.64 -0.86 11.62
N THR A 317 6.68 -0.16 10.50
CA THR A 317 6.76 1.29 10.45
C THR A 317 5.49 1.85 9.84
N MET A 318 4.89 2.85 10.49
CA MET A 318 3.83 3.68 9.91
C MET A 318 4.39 5.07 9.69
N GLU A 319 4.20 5.60 8.48
CA GLU A 319 4.56 6.95 8.09
C GLU A 319 3.29 7.73 7.75
N HIS A 320 3.26 8.99 8.16
CA HIS A 320 2.15 9.89 7.98
C HIS A 320 2.56 11.07 7.07
N PRO A 321 1.61 11.63 6.30
CA PRO A 321 1.89 12.74 5.39
C PRO A 321 2.45 13.99 6.07
N ASP A 322 2.12 14.19 7.34
CA ASP A 322 2.62 15.28 8.18
C ASP A 322 4.11 15.11 8.57
N GLY A 323 4.74 13.98 8.21
CA GLY A 323 6.10 13.62 8.61
C GLY A 323 6.17 12.82 9.91
N GLY A 324 5.04 12.56 10.57
CA GLY A 324 4.95 11.67 11.72
C GLY A 324 5.32 10.24 11.35
N LYS A 325 6.04 9.56 12.24
CA LYS A 325 6.52 8.19 12.00
C LYS A 325 6.47 7.37 13.28
N TYR A 326 5.81 6.21 13.22
CA TYR A 326 5.89 5.20 14.28
C TYR A 326 6.69 3.99 13.83
N VAL A 327 7.58 3.49 14.68
CA VAL A 327 8.32 2.24 14.49
C VAL A 327 8.10 1.38 15.74
N GLY A 328 7.45 0.23 15.59
CA GLY A 328 7.20 -0.65 16.73
C GLY A 328 6.15 -1.71 16.48
N GLN A 329 5.62 -2.21 17.59
CA GLN A 329 4.66 -3.31 17.63
C GLN A 329 3.21 -2.81 17.49
N TYR A 330 2.36 -3.68 16.98
CA TYR A 330 0.94 -3.43 16.78
C TYR A 330 0.11 -4.60 17.29
N MET A 331 -1.09 -4.29 17.76
CA MET A 331 -2.12 -5.27 18.09
C MET A 331 -3.48 -4.74 17.64
N LYS A 332 -4.20 -5.53 16.82
CA LYS A 332 -5.49 -5.14 16.23
C LYS A 332 -5.42 -3.74 15.58
N ASP A 333 -4.37 -3.53 14.80
CA ASP A 333 -4.10 -2.31 14.03
C ASP A 333 -3.87 -1.03 14.88
N LYS A 334 -3.56 -1.18 16.19
CA LYS A 334 -3.17 -0.08 17.08
C LYS A 334 -1.75 -0.28 17.60
N MET A 335 -1.04 0.82 17.86
CA MET A 335 0.28 0.79 18.51
C MET A 335 0.16 0.10 19.88
N GLU A 336 1.01 -0.88 20.12
CA GLU A 336 0.98 -1.74 21.31
C GLU A 336 2.41 -2.19 21.65
N GLY A 337 2.74 -2.45 22.91
CA GLY A 337 4.07 -2.92 23.30
C GLY A 337 5.15 -1.86 23.13
N GLU A 338 6.38 -2.27 22.81
CA GLU A 338 7.50 -1.33 22.65
C GLU A 338 7.46 -0.63 21.29
N GLY A 339 7.66 0.68 21.29
CA GLY A 339 7.67 1.46 20.05
C GLY A 339 8.20 2.86 20.20
N THR A 340 8.57 3.43 19.07
CA THR A 340 9.08 4.79 18.95
C THR A 340 8.21 5.59 17.99
N TYR A 341 7.68 6.73 18.46
CA TYR A 341 7.01 7.71 17.63
C TYR A 341 7.90 8.93 17.46
N ILE A 342 8.12 9.34 16.21
CA ILE A 342 8.80 10.57 15.81
C ILE A 342 7.71 11.51 15.29
N TYR A 343 7.62 12.69 15.90
CA TYR A 343 6.63 13.70 15.56
C TYR A 343 7.12 14.56 14.38
N PRO A 344 6.20 15.19 13.63
CA PRO A 344 6.54 16.14 12.55
C PRO A 344 7.57 17.19 12.94
N GLY A 345 7.49 17.71 14.17
CA GLY A 345 8.43 18.71 14.71
C GLY A 345 9.79 18.16 15.14
N GLY A 346 10.08 16.87 14.96
CA GLY A 346 11.33 16.23 15.34
C GLY A 346 11.39 15.72 16.79
N ASP A 347 10.38 16.02 17.60
CA ASP A 347 10.21 15.39 18.91
C ASP A 347 10.08 13.87 18.76
N LYS A 348 10.44 13.11 19.79
CA LYS A 348 10.43 11.65 19.78
C LYS A 348 9.96 11.09 21.11
N TYR A 349 9.09 10.09 21.08
CA TYR A 349 8.79 9.25 22.24
C TYR A 349 9.25 7.82 21.97
N SER A 350 9.98 7.21 22.89
CA SER A 350 10.37 5.81 22.88
C SER A 350 9.96 5.15 24.20
N GLY A 351 9.15 4.09 24.13
CA GLY A 351 8.71 3.35 25.31
C GLY A 351 7.50 2.47 25.02
N HIS A 352 6.79 2.11 26.07
CA HIS A 352 5.66 1.20 25.97
C HIS A 352 4.37 1.93 25.54
N TRP A 353 3.53 1.20 24.79
CA TRP A 353 2.28 1.65 24.19
C TRP A 353 1.17 0.66 24.51
N VAL A 354 -0.04 1.17 24.76
CA VAL A 354 -1.25 0.36 24.91
C VAL A 354 -2.38 1.01 24.12
N SER A 355 -2.94 0.29 23.15
CA SER A 355 -4.07 0.75 22.33
C SER A 355 -3.88 2.16 21.73
N GLY A 356 -2.67 2.47 21.25
CA GLY A 356 -2.35 3.76 20.64
C GLY A 356 -1.91 4.86 21.61
N LYS A 357 -1.82 4.59 22.92
CA LYS A 357 -1.43 5.58 23.93
C LYS A 357 -0.11 5.21 24.59
N LYS A 358 0.69 6.23 24.93
CA LYS A 358 1.89 6.08 25.79
C LYS A 358 1.45 5.55 27.16
N GLU A 359 2.08 4.48 27.61
CA GLU A 359 1.70 3.78 28.85
C GLU A 359 2.95 3.12 29.44
N GLY A 360 3.08 3.06 30.77
CA GLY A 360 4.25 2.47 31.42
C GLY A 360 5.48 3.36 31.34
N HIS A 361 6.68 2.75 31.30
CA HIS A 361 7.91 3.52 31.27
C HIS A 361 8.23 4.01 29.84
N GLY A 362 8.62 5.27 29.69
CA GLY A 362 8.97 5.85 28.40
C GLY A 362 9.86 7.08 28.50
N ARG A 363 10.53 7.39 27.40
CA ARG A 363 11.45 8.51 27.22
C ARG A 363 10.97 9.40 26.07
N TYR A 364 10.64 10.64 26.39
CA TYR A 364 10.32 11.69 25.44
C TYR A 364 11.52 12.61 25.25
N GLU A 365 11.95 12.78 24.01
CA GLU A 365 13.03 13.66 23.60
C GLU A 365 12.46 14.78 22.75
N TYR A 366 12.60 16.01 23.22
CA TYR A 366 12.21 17.19 22.47
C TYR A 366 13.26 17.46 21.38
N SER A 367 12.83 18.05 20.27
CA SER A 367 13.68 18.50 19.16
C SER A 367 14.84 19.42 19.58
N ASN A 368 14.71 20.12 20.71
CA ASN A 368 15.77 20.94 21.31
C ASN A 368 16.81 20.15 22.15
N GLY A 369 16.71 18.82 22.18
CA GLY A 369 17.59 17.90 22.93
C GLY A 369 17.22 17.71 24.40
N THR A 370 16.14 18.31 24.88
CA THR A 370 15.61 18.07 26.24
C THR A 370 15.00 16.68 26.34
N VAL A 371 15.14 16.03 27.50
CA VAL A 371 14.64 14.67 27.71
C VAL A 371 13.73 14.63 28.93
N LEU A 372 12.57 13.98 28.79
CA LEU A 372 11.65 13.65 29.86
C LEU A 372 11.46 12.12 29.91
N GLU A 373 11.89 11.49 30.99
CA GLU A 373 11.91 10.03 31.13
C GLU A 373 11.23 9.59 32.43
N GLY A 374 10.33 8.61 32.36
CA GLY A 374 9.64 8.11 33.54
C GLY A 374 8.33 7.43 33.23
N ASP A 375 7.38 7.50 34.15
CA ASP A 375 6.10 6.81 34.06
C ASP A 375 5.08 7.61 33.23
N TRP A 376 4.34 6.90 32.37
CA TRP A 376 3.29 7.41 31.49
C TRP A 376 2.00 6.62 31.69
N LYS A 377 0.87 7.32 31.60
CA LYS A 377 -0.46 6.72 31.69
C LYS A 377 -1.44 7.47 30.80
N ASN A 378 -2.22 6.74 30.00
CA ASN A 378 -3.21 7.34 29.10
C ASN A 378 -2.65 8.44 28.17
N GLY A 379 -1.38 8.31 27.75
CA GLY A 379 -0.74 9.30 26.87
C GLY A 379 -0.05 10.47 27.58
N GLN A 380 -0.12 10.54 28.91
CA GLN A 380 0.41 11.67 29.70
C GLN A 380 1.47 11.20 30.72
N PRO A 381 2.42 12.09 31.11
CA PRO A 381 3.27 11.88 32.28
C PRO A 381 2.45 11.59 33.55
N ASP A 382 2.70 10.48 34.23
CA ASP A 382 1.98 10.11 35.46
C ASP A 382 2.83 9.16 36.31
N GLY A 383 3.35 9.65 37.44
CA GLY A 383 4.29 8.92 38.28
C GLY A 383 5.61 9.65 38.43
N ASN A 384 6.72 8.92 38.55
CA ASN A 384 8.04 9.52 38.78
C ASN A 384 8.71 9.82 37.44
N LEU A 385 9.18 11.05 37.27
CA LEU A 385 9.85 11.48 36.05
C LEU A 385 11.17 12.18 36.35
N LYS A 386 12.12 11.97 35.45
CA LYS A 386 13.39 12.67 35.33
C LYS A 386 13.32 13.58 34.11
N TYR A 387 13.73 14.81 34.31
CA TYR A 387 13.85 15.82 33.29
C TYR A 387 15.33 16.17 33.12
N ASP A 388 15.85 16.10 31.91
CA ASP A 388 17.24 16.40 31.59
C ASP A 388 17.24 17.48 30.50
N GLU A 389 17.36 18.75 30.90
CA GLU A 389 17.47 19.84 29.94
C GLU A 389 18.83 19.76 29.27
N SER A 390 18.90 19.96 27.96
CA SER A 390 20.12 19.74 27.16
C SER A 390 21.36 20.41 27.75
N THR A 391 21.26 21.62 28.31
CA THR A 391 22.44 22.40 28.75
C THR A 391 22.51 22.77 30.24
N THR A 392 21.40 23.04 30.93
CA THR A 392 21.46 23.76 32.21
C THR A 392 21.27 22.91 33.46
N TYR A 393 20.22 22.08 33.55
CA TYR A 393 19.92 21.30 34.75
C TYR A 393 19.31 19.92 34.47
N LYS A 394 19.40 19.05 35.47
CA LYS A 394 18.58 17.84 35.60
C LYS A 394 17.59 18.04 36.73
N ALA A 395 16.38 17.51 36.60
CA ALA A 395 15.37 17.56 37.63
C ALA A 395 14.68 16.20 37.78
N ALA A 396 14.12 15.94 38.96
CA ALA A 396 13.30 14.77 39.21
C ALA A 396 12.14 15.12 40.13
N GLY A 397 10.98 14.54 39.86
CA GLY A 397 9.80 14.72 40.69
C GLY A 397 8.61 13.91 40.17
N LYS A 398 7.43 14.21 40.70
CA LYS A 398 6.21 13.46 40.42
C LYS A 398 5.27 14.24 39.50
N PHE A 399 4.65 13.55 38.57
CA PHE A 399 3.47 13.99 37.83
C PHE A 399 2.22 13.23 38.28
N ASP A 400 1.06 13.87 38.17
CA ASP A 400 -0.28 13.27 38.25
C ASP A 400 -1.08 13.79 37.06
N LYS A 401 -1.45 12.90 36.13
CA LYS A 401 -2.21 13.23 34.90
C LYS A 401 -1.65 14.44 34.15
N GLY A 402 -0.36 14.42 33.86
CA GLY A 402 0.35 15.47 33.12
C GLY A 402 0.69 16.72 33.94
N VAL A 403 0.31 16.80 35.22
CA VAL A 403 0.60 17.97 36.08
C VAL A 403 1.74 17.66 37.06
N PRO A 404 2.82 18.47 37.12
CA PRO A 404 3.89 18.30 38.10
C PRO A 404 3.39 18.65 39.51
N LEU A 405 3.65 17.77 40.49
CA LEU A 405 3.20 17.92 41.87
C LEU A 405 4.29 17.56 42.88
N GLY A 406 4.16 18.12 44.07
CA GLY A 406 4.95 17.72 45.23
C GLY A 406 6.40 18.22 45.16
N PRO A 407 7.32 17.59 45.90
CA PRO A 407 8.72 17.97 45.92
C PRO A 407 9.41 17.62 44.61
N TRP A 408 10.25 18.53 44.14
CA TRP A 408 11.09 18.37 42.98
C TRP A 408 12.53 18.71 43.33
N GLN A 409 13.47 17.91 42.85
CA GLN A 409 14.90 18.11 43.04
C GLN A 409 15.52 18.55 41.72
N PHE A 410 16.25 19.66 41.72
CA PHE A 410 16.95 20.23 40.58
C PHE A 410 18.45 20.17 40.83
N GLN A 411 19.23 19.90 39.80
CA GLN A 411 20.69 19.87 39.86
C GLN A 411 21.27 20.60 38.64
N SER A 412 21.99 21.70 38.89
CA SER A 412 22.73 22.39 37.83
C SER A 412 23.82 21.49 37.25
N LYS A 413 23.87 21.38 35.92
CA LYS A 413 24.94 20.67 35.22
C LYS A 413 26.28 21.39 35.29
N LYS A 414 26.26 22.74 35.29
CA LYS A 414 27.47 23.56 35.31
C LYS A 414 28.17 23.54 36.67
N THR A 415 27.41 23.67 37.76
CA THR A 415 27.98 23.83 39.11
C THR A 415 27.79 22.60 39.99
N GLY A 416 26.92 21.65 39.59
CA GLY A 416 26.51 20.53 40.43
C GLY A 416 25.56 20.91 41.57
N LEU A 417 25.22 22.20 41.72
CA LEU A 417 24.37 22.71 42.81
C LEU A 417 22.99 22.05 42.77
N LYS A 418 22.54 21.55 43.92
CA LYS A 418 21.21 20.97 44.10
C LYS A 418 20.26 21.96 44.76
N GLN A 419 19.02 22.02 44.27
CA GLN A 419 17.96 22.87 44.80
C GLN A 419 16.65 22.10 44.87
N GLU A 420 15.84 22.33 45.90
CA GLU A 420 14.53 21.70 46.05
C GLU A 420 13.40 22.71 45.87
N GLY A 421 12.40 22.33 45.07
CA GLY A 421 11.17 23.09 44.85
C GLY A 421 9.95 22.28 45.30
N GLN A 422 8.82 22.96 45.50
CA GLN A 422 7.53 22.29 45.66
C GLN A 422 6.50 22.84 44.67
N TYR A 423 6.01 21.98 43.78
CA TYR A 423 4.82 22.26 43.00
C TYR A 423 3.58 21.99 43.86
N LYS A 424 2.77 23.02 44.07
CA LYS A 424 1.49 22.92 44.78
C LYS A 424 0.38 23.36 43.85
N TYR A 425 -0.53 22.44 43.58
CA TYR A 425 -1.72 22.73 42.83
C TYR A 425 -2.92 22.86 43.77
N LYS A 426 -3.68 23.97 43.64
CA LYS A 426 -5.01 24.10 44.24
C LYS A 426 -6.02 23.98 43.10
N PRO A 427 -6.84 22.92 43.04
CA PRO A 427 -7.91 22.87 42.06
C PRO A 427 -8.97 23.87 42.51
N VAL A 428 -9.07 25.01 41.86
CA VAL A 428 -10.24 25.89 42.02
C VAL A 428 -11.15 25.64 40.82
N GLY A 429 -12.22 24.88 41.05
CA GLY A 429 -13.39 24.85 40.16
C GLY A 429 -13.29 24.07 38.84
N TRP A 430 -12.31 23.18 38.63
CA TRP A 430 -12.24 22.41 37.38
C TRP A 430 -13.14 21.18 37.43
N SER A 431 -14.12 21.12 36.51
CA SER A 431 -15.18 20.10 36.44
C SER A 431 -14.79 18.82 35.71
N GLY A 432 -13.53 18.67 35.28
CA GLY A 432 -13.03 17.46 34.63
C GLY A 432 -13.23 17.40 33.11
N GLU A 433 -13.83 18.42 32.49
CA GLU A 433 -13.87 18.60 31.04
C GLU A 433 -12.97 19.78 30.62
N GLY A 434 -12.09 19.55 29.63
CA GLY A 434 -11.14 20.56 29.11
C GLY A 434 -9.67 20.33 29.52
N GLU A 435 -8.76 21.21 29.09
CA GLU A 435 -7.37 21.17 29.55
C GLU A 435 -7.28 21.53 31.06
N PRO A 436 -6.51 20.79 31.87
CA PRO A 436 -6.33 21.12 33.28
C PRO A 436 -5.65 22.50 33.41
N PRO A 437 -6.04 23.35 34.39
CA PRO A 437 -5.43 24.66 34.54
C PRO A 437 -3.92 24.58 34.75
N LYS A 438 -3.15 25.50 34.13
CA LYS A 438 -1.67 25.48 34.14
C LYS A 438 -1.11 25.46 35.58
N PRO A 439 -0.09 24.65 35.88
CA PRO A 439 0.54 24.63 37.20
C PRO A 439 1.17 25.99 37.52
N LEU A 440 1.01 26.46 38.76
CA LEU A 440 1.75 27.63 39.25
C LEU A 440 3.26 27.31 39.25
N PRO A 441 4.13 28.30 38.98
CA PRO A 441 5.58 28.12 39.10
C PRO A 441 5.95 27.59 40.50
N PRO A 442 6.99 26.74 40.62
CA PRO A 442 7.29 26.05 41.86
C PRO A 442 7.55 27.05 42.97
N LYS A 443 6.97 26.81 44.15
CA LYS A 443 7.36 27.56 45.36
C LYS A 443 8.67 26.95 45.85
N TRP A 444 9.76 27.70 45.68
CA TRP A 444 11.09 27.31 46.15
C TRP A 444 11.10 27.18 47.68
N LYS A 445 11.53 26.03 48.19
CA LYS A 445 12.03 25.95 49.57
C LYS A 445 13.52 26.28 49.51
N GLY A 446 14.03 26.96 50.54
CA GLY A 446 15.35 27.62 50.51
C GLY A 446 16.51 26.76 50.00
N LEU A 447 17.55 27.45 49.51
CA LEU A 447 18.81 26.88 49.02
C LEU A 447 19.52 26.11 50.15
N SER A 448 19.81 24.82 49.93
CA SER A 448 20.70 24.05 50.81
C SER A 448 21.96 23.63 50.03
N TRP A 449 23.11 24.12 50.47
CA TRP A 449 24.42 23.82 49.90
C TRP A 449 24.96 22.50 50.46
N VAL A 450 25.51 21.62 49.62
CA VAL A 450 26.32 20.48 50.06
C VAL A 450 27.60 20.46 49.23
N GLY A 451 28.65 21.13 49.72
CA GLY A 451 29.97 21.19 49.07
C GLY A 451 30.89 22.23 49.74
N LYS A 452 32.21 22.11 49.59
CA LYS A 452 33.19 23.07 50.13
C LYS A 452 33.53 24.13 49.07
N GLY A 453 33.15 25.39 49.32
CA GLY A 453 33.70 26.58 48.65
C GLY A 453 32.75 27.28 47.65
N LEU A 454 32.47 28.56 47.89
CA LEU A 454 31.67 29.44 47.03
C LEU A 454 32.46 29.85 45.76
N PRO A 455 31.93 29.67 44.54
CA PRO A 455 32.17 30.59 43.44
C PRO A 455 31.18 31.76 43.53
N HIS A 456 31.65 32.97 43.23
CA HIS A 456 30.89 34.22 43.27
C HIS A 456 29.50 34.12 42.61
N ALA A 457 28.54 34.78 43.24
CA ALA A 457 27.14 34.80 42.85
C ALA A 457 26.90 35.62 41.58
N ASP A 458 26.41 34.97 40.53
CA ASP A 458 25.45 35.56 39.62
C ASP A 458 24.07 34.99 39.97
N ALA A 459 23.07 35.85 40.11
CA ALA A 459 21.71 35.48 40.47
C ALA A 459 21.15 34.39 39.54
N PRO A 460 20.37 33.40 40.04
CA PRO A 460 19.74 32.43 39.17
C PRO A 460 18.72 33.15 38.28
N ALA A 461 18.85 32.96 36.96
CA ALA A 461 17.82 33.33 36.00
C ALA A 461 16.50 32.63 36.37
N GLU A 462 15.39 33.37 36.32
CA GLU A 462 14.05 32.81 36.49
C GLU A 462 13.86 31.60 35.56
N ALA A 463 13.20 30.56 36.07
CA ALA A 463 12.84 29.40 35.26
C ALA A 463 11.98 29.86 34.07
N PRO A 464 12.24 29.37 32.85
CA PRO A 464 11.45 29.76 31.70
C PRO A 464 9.98 29.37 31.92
N PRO A 465 9.01 30.19 31.48
CA PRO A 465 7.62 29.79 31.48
C PRO A 465 7.48 28.54 30.61
N VAL A 466 6.61 27.62 31.03
CA VAL A 466 6.15 26.52 30.18
C VAL A 466 5.58 27.17 28.90
N GLN A 467 6.32 27.11 27.79
CA GLN A 467 5.85 27.62 26.52
C GLN A 467 4.64 26.79 26.12
N SER A 468 3.47 27.42 26.13
CA SER A 468 2.28 26.89 25.51
C SER A 468 2.45 27.01 24.00
N SER A 469 2.50 25.89 23.30
CA SER A 469 2.13 25.86 21.89
C SER A 469 0.64 26.17 21.80
N THR A 470 0.30 27.44 21.64
CA THR A 470 -0.98 27.84 21.04
C THR A 470 -0.86 27.52 19.56
N SER A 471 -1.47 26.42 19.11
CA SER A 471 -1.88 26.28 17.72
C SER A 471 -3.18 27.07 17.57
N THR A 472 -3.12 28.14 16.79
CA THR A 472 -4.29 28.77 16.16
C THR A 472 -5.00 27.80 15.22
#